data_AF-A0A938D8H9-F1
#
_entry.id   AF-A0A938D8H9-F1
#
_cell.length_a   1.000
_cell.length_b   1.000
_cell.length_c   1.000
_cell.angle_alpha   90.00
_cell.angle_beta   90.00
_cell.angle_gamma   90.00
#
_symmetry.space_group_name_H-M   'P 1'
#
loop_
_entity.id
_entity.type
_entity.pdbx_description
1 polymer ?
#
loop_
_entity_poly.entity_id
_entity_poly.type
_entity_poly.pdbx_seq_one_letter_code
_entity_poly.pdbx_strand_id
1 'polypeptide(L)'
;MASIAGRRRGGAHADYTWPGYVDALASLLMAFVFLLSFYAVGQMALGSAVSDRDSAIDKLNAQLAALGDVLNVERAKSADLDRRLSALGTQLRDTATARDQLAGQLRDAEARIAALGRERDQLQGQLAGAIRERDQLQSSVEGFVRERDAAAAAASKSQGEADELRRRLDAAGAAAAKSQAEIEDLQRRIASMTTDRETLRTELARLLEERERLAGRLKDIEDRAKAQLVDDQKMADALKAEIERQRLELTRLSAAMAAANNERGKLWDDLSAEQKLSAEQKAAVVRLTAEIAAIKKEMARLGDLLDIRDRQLKDQNAQIVDLGTRLNRALASKVEELSRYRSEFFGKLREALAGRRDVTIVGDRFVFQSEVLFDAAQAALREEGEQQLADFARRLREITERIPSDVDWVLQIDGHTDAIPINTPQFRSNWELSTARAIAVVRVLEANGIPPNRLVAAGHAEHKPLVPGTDAASRAKNRRIELKLTSR
;
A
#
# COMPACT_ATOMS: atom_id res chain seq x y z
N MET A 1 32.78 -195.14 51.64
CA MET A 1 31.53 -195.77 52.12
C MET A 1 30.92 -196.58 50.98
N ALA A 2 30.54 -197.83 51.27
CA ALA A 2 29.51 -198.67 50.61
C ALA A 2 29.59 -198.83 49.07
N SER A 3 29.94 -200.00 48.51
CA SER A 3 29.21 -201.29 48.42
C SER A 3 27.99 -201.30 47.50
N ILE A 4 27.79 -202.46 46.86
CA ILE A 4 26.62 -203.01 46.11
C ILE A 4 26.87 -203.04 44.59
N ALA A 5 27.42 -204.12 44.02
CA ALA A 5 26.79 -205.42 43.68
C ALA A 5 25.63 -205.27 42.67
N GLY A 6 25.52 -205.94 41.54
CA GLY A 6 26.21 -207.10 40.96
C GLY A 6 25.19 -207.85 40.11
N ARG A 7 25.59 -208.49 39.00
CA ARG A 7 25.20 -209.87 38.64
C ARG A 7 25.75 -210.32 37.29
N ARG A 8 26.26 -211.55 37.34
CA ARG A 8 26.73 -212.43 36.27
C ARG A 8 25.58 -213.08 35.47
N ARG A 9 25.86 -213.40 34.22
CA ARG A 9 25.53 -214.64 33.47
C ARG A 9 26.48 -214.64 32.25
N GLY A 10 27.26 -215.67 31.91
CA GLY A 10 27.33 -217.06 32.32
C GLY A 10 27.43 -217.94 31.07
N GLY A 11 28.61 -218.54 30.83
CA GLY A 11 28.84 -219.68 29.91
C GLY A 11 28.97 -219.33 28.42
N ALA A 12 29.79 -220.00 27.60
CA ALA A 12 30.55 -221.23 27.81
C ALA A 12 31.65 -221.34 26.72
N HIS A 13 32.68 -222.11 27.04
CA HIS A 13 33.82 -222.50 26.21
C HIS A 13 33.44 -223.10 24.85
N ALA A 14 34.22 -222.76 23.82
CA ALA A 14 34.68 -223.69 22.79
C ALA A 14 36.03 -223.19 22.25
N ASP A 15 37.10 -223.95 22.54
CA ASP A 15 38.45 -223.72 22.07
C ASP A 15 38.54 -223.80 20.55
N TYR A 16 38.84 -222.66 19.93
CA TYR A 16 39.53 -222.60 18.64
C TYR A 16 40.71 -221.65 18.82
N THR A 17 41.87 -222.21 19.09
CA THR A 17 43.16 -221.52 19.08
C THR A 17 43.39 -220.88 17.70
N TRP A 18 43.23 -219.56 17.60
CA TRP A 18 43.82 -218.73 16.54
C TRP A 18 44.67 -217.62 17.19
N PRO A 19 45.81 -217.22 16.58
CA PRO A 19 46.94 -216.65 17.31
C PRO A 19 46.73 -215.19 17.73
N GLY A 20 47.33 -214.78 18.86
CA GLY A 20 47.15 -213.48 19.54
C GLY A 20 47.51 -212.17 18.80
N TYR A 21 47.64 -212.15 17.47
CA TYR A 21 47.90 -210.91 16.72
C TYR A 21 46.65 -210.05 16.51
N VAL A 22 45.45 -210.66 16.51
CA VAL A 22 44.18 -209.94 16.28
C VAL A 22 43.85 -208.98 17.43
N ASP A 23 44.19 -209.36 18.67
CA ASP A 23 43.95 -208.54 19.87
C ASP A 23 44.88 -207.31 19.91
N ALA A 24 46.11 -207.46 19.41
CA ALA A 24 47.03 -206.35 19.21
C ALA A 24 46.53 -205.36 18.15
N LEU A 25 45.93 -205.84 17.04
CA LEU A 25 45.36 -205.00 15.98
C LEU A 25 44.11 -204.22 16.43
N ALA A 26 43.21 -204.86 17.17
CA ALA A 26 42.00 -204.20 17.69
C ALA A 26 42.33 -203.10 18.71
N SER A 27 43.30 -203.36 19.59
CA SER A 27 43.81 -202.38 20.56
C SER A 27 44.43 -201.16 19.87
N LEU A 28 45.17 -201.37 18.78
CA LEU A 28 45.81 -200.31 18.00
C LEU A 28 44.77 -199.44 17.27
N LEU A 29 43.69 -200.03 16.77
CA LEU A 29 42.59 -199.32 16.10
C LEU A 29 41.75 -198.47 17.08
N MET A 30 41.45 -199.01 18.27
CA MET A 30 40.79 -198.25 19.35
C MET A 30 41.62 -197.06 19.81
N ALA A 31 42.93 -197.26 19.99
CA ALA A 31 43.87 -196.17 20.31
C ALA A 31 43.88 -195.10 19.21
N PHE A 32 43.84 -195.51 17.94
CA PHE A 32 43.82 -194.58 16.80
C PHE A 32 42.52 -193.77 16.74
N VAL A 33 41.35 -194.40 16.89
CA VAL A 33 40.03 -193.71 16.90
C VAL A 33 39.91 -192.76 18.10
N PHE A 34 40.44 -193.15 19.26
CA PHE A 34 40.51 -192.29 20.45
C PHE A 34 41.38 -191.06 20.19
N LEU A 35 42.57 -191.23 19.59
CA LEU A 35 43.46 -190.14 19.19
C LEU A 35 42.79 -189.20 18.17
N LEU A 36 42.08 -189.75 17.19
CA LEU A 36 41.41 -188.99 16.14
C LEU A 36 40.19 -188.22 16.67
N SER A 37 39.43 -188.80 17.60
CA SER A 37 38.32 -188.12 18.29
C SER A 37 38.82 -187.00 19.20
N PHE A 38 39.89 -187.25 19.97
CA PHE A 38 40.52 -186.23 20.80
C PHE A 38 41.06 -185.09 19.94
N TYR A 39 41.66 -185.40 18.79
CA TYR A 39 42.09 -184.41 17.81
C TYR A 39 40.92 -183.62 17.21
N ALA A 40 39.80 -184.26 16.84
CA ALA A 40 38.63 -183.59 16.28
C ALA A 40 37.94 -182.66 17.29
N VAL A 41 37.82 -183.09 18.55
CA VAL A 41 37.33 -182.24 19.66
C VAL A 41 38.31 -181.09 19.92
N GLY A 42 39.62 -181.36 19.88
CA GLY A 42 40.66 -180.33 19.95
C GLY A 42 40.54 -179.29 18.83
N GLN A 43 40.33 -179.74 17.58
CA GLN A 43 40.12 -178.87 16.42
C GLN A 43 38.81 -178.08 16.49
N MET A 44 37.72 -178.67 16.96
CA MET A 44 36.44 -177.97 17.15
C MET A 44 36.53 -176.92 18.26
N ALA A 45 37.18 -177.24 19.39
CA ALA A 45 37.42 -176.29 20.47
C ALA A 45 38.39 -175.17 20.07
N LEU A 46 39.41 -175.47 19.26
CA LEU A 46 40.28 -174.46 18.64
C LEU A 46 39.50 -173.59 17.65
N GLY A 47 38.65 -174.17 16.81
CA GLY A 47 37.82 -173.44 15.84
C GLY A 47 36.79 -172.53 16.50
N SER A 48 36.11 -172.98 17.56
CA SER A 48 35.19 -172.14 18.33
C SER A 48 35.92 -171.04 19.09
N ALA A 49 37.07 -171.35 19.71
CA ALA A 49 37.89 -170.36 20.40
C ALA A 49 38.46 -169.30 19.42
N VAL A 50 38.79 -169.69 18.18
CA VAL A 50 39.20 -168.77 17.12
C VAL A 50 38.02 -167.93 16.64
N SER A 51 36.84 -168.51 16.40
CA SER A 51 35.64 -167.78 15.96
C SER A 51 35.11 -166.79 17.01
N ASP A 52 35.12 -167.16 18.29
CA ASP A 52 34.73 -166.26 19.38
C ASP A 52 35.73 -165.11 19.53
N ARG A 53 37.02 -165.41 19.34
CA ARG A 53 38.09 -164.40 19.29
C ARG A 53 37.91 -163.47 18.09
N ASP A 54 37.56 -163.98 16.92
CA ASP A 54 37.30 -163.18 15.72
C ASP A 54 36.07 -162.27 15.89
N SER A 55 34.98 -162.77 16.47
CA SER A 55 33.79 -161.93 16.77
C SER A 55 34.07 -160.85 17.82
N ALA A 56 34.89 -161.16 18.84
CA ALA A 56 35.35 -160.17 19.81
C ALA A 56 36.23 -159.09 19.15
N ILE A 57 37.10 -159.49 18.21
CA ILE A 57 37.91 -158.58 17.40
C ILE A 57 37.02 -157.69 16.53
N ASP A 58 36.00 -158.22 15.86
CA ASP A 58 35.07 -157.42 15.03
C ASP A 58 34.29 -156.38 15.84
N LYS A 59 33.81 -156.76 17.04
CA LYS A 59 33.13 -155.81 17.94
C LYS A 59 34.09 -154.72 18.44
N LEU A 60 35.32 -155.09 18.79
CA LEU A 60 36.36 -154.14 19.17
C LEU A 60 36.71 -153.21 18.00
N ASN A 61 36.80 -153.74 16.77
CA ASN A 61 37.04 -152.94 15.56
C ASN A 61 35.87 -151.98 15.27
N ALA A 62 34.63 -152.40 15.45
CA ALA A 62 33.46 -151.54 15.30
C ALA A 62 33.38 -150.45 16.38
N GLN A 63 33.71 -150.78 17.63
CA GLN A 63 33.82 -149.80 18.73
C GLN A 63 34.97 -148.81 18.50
N LEU A 64 36.12 -149.28 18.01
CA LEU A 64 37.25 -148.44 17.61
C LEU A 64 36.86 -147.51 16.45
N ALA A 65 36.08 -147.99 15.48
CA ALA A 65 35.57 -147.15 14.39
C ALA A 65 34.59 -146.07 14.89
N ALA A 66 33.62 -146.44 15.73
CA ALA A 66 32.66 -145.48 16.31
C ALA A 66 33.34 -144.45 17.23
N LEU A 67 34.32 -144.86 18.03
CA LEU A 67 35.17 -143.96 18.81
C LEU A 67 36.00 -143.06 17.89
N GLY A 68 36.49 -143.59 16.76
CA GLY A 68 37.14 -142.82 15.71
C GLY A 68 36.24 -141.72 15.13
N ASP A 69 34.98 -142.04 14.84
CA ASP A 69 34.00 -141.08 14.31
C ASP A 69 33.64 -139.99 15.33
N VAL A 70 33.36 -140.36 16.58
CA VAL A 70 33.09 -139.40 17.66
C VAL A 70 34.31 -138.50 17.90
N LEU A 71 35.50 -139.08 17.92
CA LEU A 71 36.75 -138.33 18.06
C LEU A 71 36.97 -137.38 16.87
N ASN A 72 36.62 -137.78 15.65
CA ASN A 72 36.69 -136.92 14.48
C ASN A 72 35.68 -135.76 14.55
N VAL A 73 34.45 -136.00 15.04
CA VAL A 73 33.43 -134.95 15.26
C VAL A 73 33.87 -133.98 16.37
N GLU A 74 34.37 -134.46 17.50
CA GLU A 74 34.89 -133.60 18.56
C GLU A 74 36.13 -132.80 18.11
N ARG A 75 37.03 -133.42 17.33
CA ARG A 75 38.13 -132.69 16.67
C ARG A 75 37.62 -131.61 15.71
N ALA A 76 36.58 -131.89 14.93
CA ALA A 76 35.98 -130.92 14.03
C ALA A 76 35.29 -129.75 14.77
N LYS A 77 34.59 -130.03 15.88
CA LYS A 77 34.00 -128.99 16.74
C LYS A 77 35.08 -128.14 17.43
N SER A 78 36.14 -128.76 17.94
CA SER A 78 37.28 -128.03 18.52
C SER A 78 37.91 -127.11 17.48
N ALA A 79 38.11 -127.60 16.25
CA ALA A 79 38.62 -126.79 15.15
C ALA A 79 37.67 -125.63 14.76
N ASP A 80 36.36 -125.81 14.82
CA ASP A 80 35.39 -124.72 14.59
C ASP A 80 35.41 -123.68 15.72
N LEU A 81 35.47 -124.14 16.98
CA LEU A 81 35.61 -123.26 18.15
C LEU A 81 36.91 -122.45 18.08
N ASP A 82 38.04 -123.07 17.72
CA ASP A 82 39.32 -122.38 17.55
C ASP A 82 39.25 -121.32 16.43
N ARG A 83 38.55 -121.61 15.32
CA ARG A 83 38.27 -120.62 14.27
C ARG A 83 37.40 -119.47 14.77
N ARG A 84 36.32 -119.76 15.52
CA ARG A 84 35.43 -118.73 16.09
C ARG A 84 36.14 -117.87 17.12
N LEU A 85 36.94 -118.47 18.01
CA LEU A 85 37.76 -117.75 18.99
C LEU A 85 38.81 -116.89 18.30
N SER A 86 39.43 -117.38 17.23
CA SER A 86 40.36 -116.60 16.41
C SER A 86 39.65 -115.43 15.71
N ALA A 87 38.46 -115.66 15.16
CA ALA A 87 37.65 -114.63 14.52
C ALA A 87 37.18 -113.56 15.52
N LEU A 88 36.67 -113.97 16.68
CA LEU A 88 36.31 -113.08 17.80
C LEU A 88 37.52 -112.32 18.32
N GLY A 89 38.68 -112.96 18.45
CA GLY A 89 39.92 -112.34 18.87
C GLY A 89 40.45 -111.30 17.87
N THR A 90 40.22 -111.49 16.57
CA THR A 90 40.50 -110.48 15.53
C THR A 90 39.48 -109.36 15.58
N GLN A 91 38.18 -109.65 15.65
CA GLN A 91 37.11 -108.65 15.73
C GLN A 91 37.23 -107.78 16.99
N LEU A 92 37.63 -108.35 18.13
CA LEU A 92 37.88 -107.60 19.36
C LEU A 92 39.10 -106.67 19.22
N ARG A 93 40.16 -107.12 18.53
CA ARG A 93 41.31 -106.27 18.21
C ARG A 93 40.93 -105.13 17.26
N ASP A 94 40.17 -105.42 16.21
CA ASP A 94 39.74 -104.41 15.24
C ASP A 94 38.79 -103.37 15.86
N THR A 95 37.91 -103.80 16.76
CA THR A 95 37.05 -102.87 17.51
C THR A 95 37.83 -102.07 18.55
N ALA A 96 38.84 -102.66 19.20
CA ALA A 96 39.73 -101.93 20.09
C ALA A 96 40.55 -100.86 19.34
N THR A 97 41.10 -101.18 18.16
CA THR A 97 41.83 -100.21 17.33
C THR A 97 40.90 -99.11 16.81
N ALA A 98 39.68 -99.44 16.36
CA ALA A 98 38.69 -98.45 15.95
C ALA A 98 38.27 -97.53 17.11
N ARG A 99 38.07 -98.07 18.31
CA ARG A 99 37.80 -97.28 19.53
C ARG A 99 38.96 -96.34 19.83
N ASP A 100 40.19 -96.81 19.76
CA ASP A 100 41.38 -96.00 20.04
C ASP A 100 41.59 -94.90 18.99
N GLN A 101 41.29 -95.19 17.71
CA GLN A 101 41.25 -94.20 16.63
C GLN A 101 40.18 -93.12 16.88
N LEU A 102 38.95 -93.53 17.22
CA LEU A 102 37.86 -92.59 17.55
C LEU A 102 38.21 -91.75 18.78
N ALA A 103 38.83 -92.33 19.81
CA ALA A 103 39.30 -91.60 20.98
C ALA A 103 40.44 -90.62 20.64
N GLY A 104 41.26 -90.92 19.64
CA GLY A 104 42.22 -89.97 19.06
C GLY A 104 41.51 -88.82 18.35
N GLN A 105 40.60 -89.12 17.44
CA GLN A 105 39.82 -88.14 16.69
C GLN A 105 39.01 -87.21 17.60
N LEU A 106 38.43 -87.74 18.68
CA LEU A 106 37.70 -86.94 19.66
C LEU A 106 38.62 -85.96 20.38
N ARG A 107 39.79 -86.40 20.84
CA ARG A 107 40.79 -85.52 21.47
C ARG A 107 41.27 -84.42 20.52
N ASP A 108 41.48 -84.76 19.25
CA ASP A 108 41.87 -83.78 18.22
C ASP A 108 40.74 -82.77 17.96
N ALA A 109 39.49 -83.24 17.90
CA ALA A 109 38.32 -82.37 17.74
C ALA A 109 38.14 -81.44 18.95
N GLU A 110 38.28 -81.96 20.17
CA GLU A 110 38.25 -81.16 21.41
C GLU A 110 39.36 -80.11 21.43
N ALA A 111 40.58 -80.46 21.02
CA ALA A 111 41.68 -79.51 20.90
C ALA A 111 41.41 -78.41 19.87
N ARG A 112 40.81 -78.76 18.72
CA ARG A 112 40.40 -77.78 17.70
C ARG A 112 39.30 -76.85 18.21
N ILE A 113 38.29 -77.38 18.90
CA ILE A 113 37.22 -76.56 19.50
C ILE A 113 37.81 -75.60 20.54
N ALA A 114 38.74 -76.06 21.38
CA ALA A 114 39.40 -75.19 22.35
C ALA A 114 40.28 -74.11 21.69
N ALA A 115 40.92 -74.42 20.56
CA ALA A 115 41.68 -73.44 19.78
C ALA A 115 40.76 -72.39 19.14
N LEU A 116 39.69 -72.82 18.48
CA LEU A 116 38.69 -71.93 17.89
C LEU A 116 37.98 -71.07 18.95
N GLY A 117 37.75 -71.62 20.15
CA GLY A 117 37.22 -70.88 21.29
C GLY A 117 38.14 -69.74 21.70
N ARG A 118 39.44 -70.00 21.83
CA ARG A 118 40.45 -68.96 22.12
C ARG A 118 40.53 -67.90 21.03
N GLU A 119 40.50 -68.30 19.76
CA GLU A 119 40.49 -67.37 18.63
C GLU A 119 39.24 -66.48 18.63
N ARG A 120 38.06 -67.08 18.84
CA ARG A 120 36.81 -66.33 18.99
C ARG A 120 36.89 -65.32 20.14
N ASP A 121 37.40 -65.72 21.30
CA ASP A 121 37.49 -64.84 22.47
C ASP A 121 38.49 -63.69 22.21
N GLN A 122 39.59 -63.96 21.51
CA GLN A 122 40.54 -62.94 21.05
C GLN A 122 39.88 -61.96 20.07
N LEU A 123 39.15 -62.46 19.06
CA LEU A 123 38.44 -61.63 18.08
C LEU A 123 37.34 -60.79 18.74
N GLN A 124 36.63 -61.35 19.73
CA GLN A 124 35.65 -60.60 20.52
C GLN A 124 36.32 -59.48 21.34
N GLY A 125 37.50 -59.73 21.91
CA GLY A 125 38.29 -58.71 22.58
C GLY A 125 38.74 -57.59 21.63
N GLN A 126 39.23 -57.95 20.44
CA GLN A 126 39.62 -56.98 19.40
C GLN A 126 38.43 -56.15 18.92
N LEU A 127 37.28 -56.78 18.68
CA LEU A 127 36.05 -56.10 18.28
C LEU A 127 35.57 -55.12 19.37
N ALA A 128 35.59 -55.54 20.64
CA ALA A 128 35.24 -54.67 21.76
C ALA A 128 36.20 -53.46 21.87
N GLY A 129 37.50 -53.67 21.61
CA GLY A 129 38.49 -52.59 21.53
C GLY A 129 38.17 -51.60 20.40
N ALA A 130 37.94 -52.10 19.19
CA ALA A 130 37.60 -51.29 18.02
C ALA A 130 36.30 -50.50 18.21
N ILE A 131 35.30 -51.08 18.88
CA ILE A 131 34.05 -50.38 19.22
C ILE A 131 34.32 -49.20 20.15
N ARG A 132 35.14 -49.39 21.20
CA ARG A 132 35.49 -48.28 22.11
C ARG A 132 36.25 -47.17 21.40
N GLU A 133 37.19 -47.53 20.54
CA GLU A 133 37.96 -46.57 19.73
C GLU A 133 37.04 -45.79 18.79
N ARG A 134 36.13 -46.47 18.09
CA ARG A 134 35.10 -45.85 17.26
C ARG A 134 34.25 -44.87 18.07
N ASP A 135 33.78 -45.26 19.24
CA ASP A 135 32.92 -44.41 20.08
C ASP A 135 33.68 -43.17 20.59
N GLN A 136 34.97 -43.32 20.92
CA GLN A 136 35.85 -42.21 21.31
C GLN A 136 36.12 -41.25 20.13
N LEU A 137 36.35 -41.79 18.94
CA LEU A 137 36.52 -41.00 17.72
C LEU A 137 35.22 -40.26 17.36
N GLN A 138 34.07 -40.92 17.50
CA GLN A 138 32.77 -40.30 17.25
C GLN A 138 32.51 -39.14 18.22
N SER A 139 32.80 -39.30 19.51
CA SER A 139 32.71 -38.21 20.50
C SER A 139 33.66 -37.06 20.17
N SER A 140 34.87 -37.35 19.68
CA SER A 140 35.82 -36.32 19.26
C SER A 140 35.31 -35.55 18.04
N VAL A 141 34.75 -36.24 17.04
CA VAL A 141 34.14 -35.61 15.86
C VAL A 141 32.95 -34.73 16.25
N GLU A 142 32.08 -35.20 17.13
CA GLU A 142 30.97 -34.39 17.66
C GLU A 142 31.47 -33.14 18.39
N GLY A 143 32.59 -33.24 19.12
CA GLY A 143 33.29 -32.11 19.71
C GLY A 143 33.75 -31.09 18.66
N PHE A 144 34.48 -31.55 17.64
CA PHE A 144 34.97 -30.68 16.56
C PHE A 144 33.85 -30.03 15.75
N VAL A 145 32.72 -30.72 15.53
CA VAL A 145 31.55 -30.13 14.86
C VAL A 145 30.98 -28.98 15.69
N ARG A 146 30.85 -29.14 17.01
CA ARG A 146 30.39 -28.05 17.91
C ARG A 146 31.34 -26.86 17.90
N GLU A 147 32.65 -27.11 17.94
CA GLU A 147 33.66 -26.05 17.87
C GLU A 147 33.59 -25.29 16.55
N ARG A 148 33.47 -26.01 15.43
CA ARG A 148 33.32 -25.41 14.09
C ARG A 148 32.05 -24.56 14.00
N ASP A 149 30.92 -25.06 14.49
CA ASP A 149 29.64 -24.35 14.41
C ASP A 149 29.66 -23.08 15.30
N ALA A 150 30.28 -23.15 16.48
CA ALA A 150 30.52 -21.99 17.33
C ALA A 150 31.44 -20.96 16.66
N ALA A 151 32.51 -21.40 16.01
CA ALA A 151 33.42 -20.53 15.26
C ALA A 151 32.73 -19.86 14.06
N ALA A 152 31.89 -20.60 13.33
CA ALA A 152 31.10 -20.07 12.21
C ALA A 152 30.09 -19.01 12.68
N ALA A 153 29.41 -19.24 13.79
CA ALA A 153 28.49 -18.26 14.38
C ALA A 153 29.23 -17.00 14.84
N ALA A 154 30.41 -17.14 15.47
CA ALA A 154 31.25 -16.01 15.86
C ALA A 154 31.71 -15.19 14.64
N ALA A 155 32.15 -15.86 13.56
CA ALA A 155 32.55 -15.20 12.32
C ALA A 155 31.38 -14.43 11.68
N SER A 156 30.18 -15.02 11.62
CA SER A 156 28.98 -14.33 11.10
C SER A 156 28.62 -13.09 11.93
N LYS A 157 28.80 -13.15 13.25
CA LYS A 157 28.57 -12.00 14.13
C LYS A 157 29.57 -10.87 13.85
N SER A 158 30.86 -11.20 13.79
CA SER A 158 31.92 -10.24 13.47
C SER A 158 31.75 -9.62 12.09
N GLN A 159 31.28 -10.39 11.09
CA GLN A 159 30.95 -9.89 9.76
C GLN A 159 29.82 -8.85 9.81
N GLY A 160 28.75 -9.12 10.57
CA GLY A 160 27.64 -8.18 10.73
C GLY A 160 28.04 -6.88 11.45
N GLU A 161 28.91 -6.98 12.46
CA GLU A 161 29.49 -5.80 13.13
C GLU A 161 30.37 -4.97 12.19
N ALA A 162 31.17 -5.62 11.34
CA ALA A 162 32.00 -4.95 10.34
C ALA A 162 31.18 -4.22 9.26
N ASP A 163 30.10 -4.84 8.76
CA ASP A 163 29.19 -4.23 7.78
C ASP A 163 28.47 -3.01 8.35
N GLU A 164 28.04 -3.07 9.62
CA GLU A 164 27.43 -1.93 10.33
C GLU A 164 28.44 -0.78 10.52
N LEU A 165 29.67 -1.09 10.92
CA LEU A 165 30.74 -0.08 11.03
C LEU A 165 31.04 0.57 9.68
N ARG A 166 31.04 -0.21 8.59
CA ARG A 166 31.27 0.31 7.24
C ARG A 166 30.15 1.25 6.79
N ARG A 167 28.88 0.90 7.03
CA ARG A 167 27.74 1.80 6.76
C ARG A 167 27.83 3.11 7.54
N ARG A 168 28.24 3.04 8.81
CA ARG A 168 28.45 4.25 9.63
C ARG A 168 29.57 5.12 9.08
N LEU A 169 30.66 4.51 8.61
CA LEU A 169 31.78 5.22 8.00
C LEU A 169 31.37 5.91 6.70
N ASP A 170 30.64 5.21 5.83
CA ASP A 170 30.14 5.76 4.57
C ASP A 170 29.16 6.93 4.81
N ALA A 171 28.25 6.78 5.78
CA ALA A 171 27.33 7.85 6.19
C ALA A 171 28.06 9.06 6.77
N ALA A 172 29.07 8.84 7.61
CA ALA A 172 29.92 9.91 8.15
C ALA A 172 30.72 10.61 7.05
N GLY A 173 31.25 9.85 6.07
CA GLY A 173 31.94 10.40 4.91
C GLY A 173 31.03 11.28 4.04
N ALA A 174 29.80 10.83 3.78
CA ALA A 174 28.81 11.62 3.05
C ALA A 174 28.41 12.91 3.80
N ALA A 175 28.23 12.83 5.12
CA ALA A 175 27.93 14.00 5.96
C ALA A 175 29.09 15.00 5.99
N ALA A 176 30.34 14.51 6.06
CA ALA A 176 31.54 15.35 5.98
C ALA A 176 31.66 16.04 4.62
N ALA A 177 31.40 15.33 3.51
CA ALA A 177 31.41 15.92 2.17
C ALA A 177 30.33 17.01 2.00
N LYS A 178 29.13 16.79 2.54
CA LYS A 178 28.05 17.79 2.55
C LYS A 178 28.45 19.03 3.36
N SER A 179 29.01 18.83 4.56
CA SER A 179 29.46 19.92 5.42
C SER A 179 30.59 20.72 4.76
N GLN A 180 31.51 20.05 4.07
CA GLN A 180 32.59 20.69 3.32
C GLN A 180 32.05 21.55 2.16
N ALA A 181 31.07 21.05 1.40
CA ALA A 181 30.44 21.82 0.34
C ALA A 181 29.67 23.04 0.87
N GLU A 182 29.01 22.92 2.02
CA GLU A 182 28.36 24.05 2.71
C GLU A 182 29.39 25.09 3.19
N ILE A 183 30.54 24.66 3.72
CA ILE A 183 31.64 25.56 4.10
C ILE A 183 32.17 26.30 2.87
N GLU A 184 32.42 25.61 1.76
CA GLU A 184 32.88 26.23 0.52
C GLU A 184 31.88 27.26 -0.02
N ASP A 185 30.57 26.97 0.06
CA ASP A 185 29.54 27.93 -0.33
C ASP A 185 29.50 29.16 0.58
N LEU A 186 29.55 28.95 1.90
CA LEU A 186 29.63 30.03 2.88
C LEU A 186 30.89 30.88 2.67
N GLN A 187 32.04 30.27 2.37
CA GLN A 187 33.27 30.99 2.05
C GLN A 187 33.12 31.84 0.77
N ARG A 188 32.48 31.32 -0.29
CA ARG A 188 32.17 32.11 -1.50
C ARG A 188 31.25 33.28 -1.18
N ARG A 189 30.22 33.08 -0.36
CA ARG A 189 29.30 34.14 0.06
C ARG A 189 30.00 35.20 0.91
N ILE A 190 30.85 34.80 1.86
CA ILE A 190 31.67 35.72 2.66
C ILE A 190 32.61 36.53 1.76
N ALA A 191 33.26 35.90 0.78
CA ALA A 191 34.12 36.60 -0.18
C ALA A 191 33.35 37.62 -1.03
N SER A 192 32.16 37.25 -1.52
CA SER A 192 31.24 38.17 -2.21
C SER A 192 30.85 39.34 -1.30
N MET A 193 30.36 39.06 -0.09
CA MET A 193 29.95 40.09 0.86
C MET A 193 31.11 40.99 1.29
N THR A 194 32.33 40.46 1.38
CA THR A 194 33.53 41.26 1.67
C THR A 194 33.84 42.20 0.51
N THR A 195 33.70 41.72 -0.73
CA THR A 195 33.87 42.53 -1.95
C THR A 195 32.79 43.61 -2.02
N ASP A 196 31.52 43.25 -1.80
CA ASP A 196 30.38 44.18 -1.74
C ASP A 196 30.55 45.21 -0.62
N ARG A 197 31.11 44.81 0.52
CA ARG A 197 31.40 45.73 1.62
C ARG A 197 32.51 46.71 1.24
N GLU A 198 33.57 46.27 0.57
CA GLU A 198 34.62 47.19 0.09
C GLU A 198 34.09 48.13 -1.01
N THR A 199 33.26 47.66 -1.95
CA THR A 199 32.63 48.53 -2.94
C THR A 199 31.69 49.55 -2.28
N LEU A 200 30.82 49.12 -1.36
CA LEU A 200 29.97 50.02 -0.58
C LEU A 200 30.78 50.99 0.28
N ARG A 201 31.92 50.57 0.82
CA ARG A 201 32.82 51.45 1.58
C ARG A 201 33.44 52.52 0.68
N THR A 202 33.86 52.16 -0.53
CA THR A 202 34.36 53.13 -1.51
C THR A 202 33.26 54.08 -1.99
N GLU A 203 32.04 53.58 -2.18
CA GLU A 203 30.88 54.39 -2.56
C GLU A 203 30.46 55.33 -1.43
N LEU A 204 30.50 54.86 -0.17
CA LEU A 204 30.25 55.69 1.01
C LEU A 204 31.32 56.78 1.15
N ALA A 205 32.60 56.47 0.92
CA ALA A 205 33.66 57.47 0.92
C ALA A 205 33.43 58.53 -0.16
N ARG A 206 33.00 58.12 -1.36
CA ARG A 206 32.62 59.02 -2.46
C ARG A 206 31.44 59.92 -2.09
N LEU A 207 30.38 59.34 -1.53
CA LEU A 207 29.19 60.07 -1.08
C LEU A 207 29.47 61.01 0.09
N LEU A 208 30.40 60.65 0.98
CA LEU A 208 30.85 61.54 2.06
C LEU A 208 31.65 62.71 1.50
N GLU A 209 32.53 62.49 0.52
CA GLU A 209 33.24 63.57 -0.17
C GLU A 209 32.27 64.49 -0.93
N GLU A 210 31.26 63.91 -1.59
CA GLU A 210 30.20 64.65 -2.27
C GLU A 210 29.34 65.45 -1.27
N ARG A 211 29.01 64.86 -0.12
CA ARG A 211 28.32 65.54 0.97
C ARG A 211 29.13 66.70 1.53
N GLU A 212 30.44 66.55 1.75
CA GLU A 212 31.32 67.64 2.19
C GLU A 212 31.40 68.75 1.14
N ARG A 213 31.49 68.41 -0.16
CA ARG A 213 31.41 69.39 -1.25
C ARG A 213 30.07 70.12 -1.25
N LEU A 214 28.97 69.40 -1.09
CA LEU A 214 27.62 69.99 -1.04
C LEU A 214 27.43 70.84 0.21
N ALA A 215 27.97 70.44 1.36
CA ALA A 215 27.95 71.22 2.60
C ALA A 215 28.76 72.52 2.44
N GLY A 216 29.91 72.48 1.77
CA GLY A 216 30.66 73.68 1.38
C GLY A 216 29.84 74.60 0.48
N ARG A 217 29.18 74.06 -0.54
CA ARG A 217 28.27 74.84 -1.42
C ARG A 217 27.07 75.41 -0.66
N LEU A 218 26.51 74.67 0.29
CA LEU A 218 25.40 75.11 1.14
C LEU A 218 25.84 76.25 2.05
N LYS A 219 27.03 76.14 2.65
CA LYS A 219 27.63 77.21 3.44
C LYS A 219 27.88 78.47 2.58
N ASP A 220 28.40 78.31 1.36
CA ASP A 220 28.56 79.42 0.42
C ASP A 220 27.21 80.07 0.05
N ILE A 221 26.15 79.27 -0.14
CA ILE A 221 24.79 79.76 -0.38
C ILE A 221 24.23 80.45 0.86
N GLU A 222 24.48 79.92 2.06
CA GLU A 222 24.04 80.49 3.33
C GLU A 222 24.74 81.83 3.60
N ASP A 223 26.03 81.93 3.32
CA ASP A 223 26.80 83.18 3.42
C ASP A 223 26.32 84.21 2.38
N ARG A 224 25.99 83.77 1.15
CA ARG A 224 25.33 84.62 0.14
C ARG A 224 23.93 85.05 0.56
N ALA A 225 23.14 84.16 1.16
CA ALA A 225 21.80 84.45 1.64
C ALA A 225 21.85 85.43 2.82
N LYS A 226 22.82 85.31 3.74
CA LYS A 226 23.06 86.29 4.82
C LYS A 226 23.46 87.64 4.25
N ALA A 227 24.31 87.69 3.21
CA ALA A 227 24.66 88.93 2.53
C ALA A 227 23.43 89.57 1.84
N GLN A 228 22.60 88.76 1.17
CA GLN A 228 21.34 89.21 0.59
C GLN A 228 20.35 89.72 1.65
N LEU A 229 20.28 89.07 2.81
CA LEU A 229 19.40 89.47 3.91
C LEU A 229 19.83 90.83 4.48
N VAL A 230 21.13 91.12 4.54
CA VAL A 230 21.66 92.46 4.90
C VAL A 230 21.27 93.50 3.85
N ASP A 231 21.31 93.18 2.56
CA ASP A 231 20.90 94.09 1.49
C ASP A 231 19.37 94.28 1.43
N ASP A 232 18.59 93.24 1.68
CA ASP A 232 17.13 93.30 1.83
C ASP A 232 16.74 94.09 3.09
N GLN A 233 17.54 94.01 4.18
CA GLN A 233 17.37 94.85 5.38
C GLN A 233 17.59 96.34 5.06
N LYS A 234 18.61 96.66 4.26
CA LYS A 234 18.84 98.03 3.76
C LYS A 234 17.69 98.48 2.85
N MET A 235 17.16 97.59 2.02
CA MET A 235 16.00 97.87 1.16
C MET A 235 14.72 98.10 1.98
N ALA A 236 14.53 97.34 3.07
CA ALA A 236 13.43 97.51 4.00
C ALA A 236 13.52 98.81 4.80
N ASP A 237 14.73 99.24 5.19
CA ASP A 237 14.92 100.53 5.85
C ASP A 237 14.77 101.71 4.86
N ALA A 238 15.14 101.52 3.58
CA ALA A 238 14.83 102.47 2.51
C ALA A 238 13.31 102.58 2.24
N LEU A 239 12.57 101.45 2.25
CA LEU A 239 11.11 101.45 2.15
C LEU A 239 10.44 102.03 3.39
N LYS A 240 10.98 101.84 4.60
CA LYS A 240 10.51 102.54 5.81
C LYS A 240 10.73 104.05 5.72
N ALA A 241 11.86 104.49 5.18
CA ALA A 241 12.11 105.92 4.93
C ALA A 241 11.13 106.49 3.89
N GLU A 242 10.75 105.69 2.88
CA GLU A 242 9.72 106.06 1.90
C GLU A 242 8.30 106.05 2.50
N ILE A 243 7.99 105.12 3.41
CA ILE A 243 6.73 105.12 4.18
C ILE A 243 6.66 106.33 5.13
N GLU A 244 7.77 106.72 5.75
CA GLU A 244 7.84 107.94 6.56
C GLU A 244 7.72 109.21 5.71
N ARG A 245 8.27 109.22 4.49
CA ARG A 245 7.97 110.27 3.48
C ARG A 245 6.49 110.32 3.12
N GLN A 246 5.87 109.18 2.83
CA GLN A 246 4.45 109.08 2.52
C GLN A 246 3.57 109.40 3.75
N ARG A 247 4.02 109.14 4.98
CA ARG A 247 3.37 109.61 6.21
C ARG A 247 3.47 111.11 6.39
N LEU A 248 4.62 111.71 6.08
CA LEU A 248 4.78 113.16 6.06
C LEU A 248 3.89 113.80 4.99
N GLU A 249 3.74 113.13 3.84
CA GLU A 249 2.86 113.52 2.73
C GLU A 249 1.37 113.34 3.10
N LEU A 250 1.00 112.25 3.79
CA LEU A 250 -0.32 112.03 4.39
C LEU A 250 -0.64 113.03 5.50
N THR A 251 0.37 113.48 6.25
CA THR A 251 0.23 114.56 7.25
C THR A 251 0.10 115.92 6.58
N ARG A 252 0.75 116.13 5.43
CA ARG A 252 0.53 117.29 4.55
C ARG A 252 -0.85 117.27 3.92
N LEU A 253 -1.32 116.10 3.47
CA LEU A 253 -2.66 115.86 2.95
C LEU A 253 -3.72 115.95 4.05
N SER A 254 -3.42 115.57 5.30
CA SER A 254 -4.32 115.75 6.43
C SER A 254 -4.37 117.22 6.87
N ALA A 255 -3.27 117.97 6.79
CA ALA A 255 -3.24 119.42 6.96
C ALA A 255 -3.97 120.15 5.81
N ALA A 256 -3.87 119.64 4.58
CA ALA A 256 -4.65 120.09 3.43
C ALA A 256 -6.14 119.71 3.57
N MET A 257 -6.46 118.56 4.18
CA MET A 257 -7.83 118.20 4.55
C MET A 257 -8.35 119.00 5.74
N ALA A 258 -7.50 119.47 6.65
CA ALA A 258 -7.87 120.40 7.72
C ALA A 258 -8.13 121.82 7.18
N ALA A 259 -7.34 122.26 6.20
CA ALA A 259 -7.61 123.49 5.42
C ALA A 259 -8.89 123.35 4.57
N ALA A 260 -9.08 122.22 3.90
CA ALA A 260 -10.32 121.89 3.18
C ALA A 260 -11.51 121.69 4.13
N ASN A 261 -11.32 121.31 5.39
CA ASN A 261 -12.37 121.27 6.42
C ASN A 261 -12.75 122.67 6.92
N ASN A 262 -11.81 123.62 6.95
CA ASN A 262 -12.09 125.04 7.20
C ASN A 262 -12.79 125.69 5.99
N GLU A 263 -12.46 125.32 4.76
CA GLU A 263 -13.28 125.64 3.57
C GLU A 263 -14.65 124.93 3.62
N ARG A 264 -14.71 123.68 4.09
CA ARG A 264 -15.97 122.96 4.33
C ARG A 264 -16.82 123.62 5.42
N GLY A 265 -16.20 124.31 6.38
CA GLY A 265 -16.87 125.14 7.39
C GLY A 265 -17.50 126.39 6.78
N LYS A 266 -16.78 127.09 5.88
CA LYS A 266 -17.35 128.19 5.07
C LYS A 266 -18.45 127.70 4.12
N LEU A 267 -18.25 126.55 3.49
CA LEU A 267 -19.27 125.88 2.68
C LEU A 267 -20.45 125.38 3.51
N TRP A 268 -20.30 125.18 4.83
CA TRP A 268 -21.40 124.86 5.75
C TRP A 268 -22.23 126.11 6.08
N ASP A 269 -21.60 127.29 6.18
CA ASP A 269 -22.29 128.58 6.30
C ASP A 269 -23.02 128.94 4.99
N ASP A 270 -22.41 128.68 3.82
CA ASP A 270 -23.06 128.79 2.51
C ASP A 270 -24.19 127.75 2.32
N LEU A 271 -23.99 126.51 2.77
CA LEU A 271 -25.02 125.45 2.76
C LEU A 271 -26.17 125.77 3.72
N SER A 272 -25.95 126.51 4.81
CA SER A 272 -27.00 127.00 5.69
C SER A 272 -27.86 128.09 5.01
N ALA A 273 -27.23 128.96 4.23
CA ALA A 273 -27.93 129.91 3.35
C ALA A 273 -28.69 129.18 2.22
N GLU A 274 -28.11 128.13 1.66
CA GLU A 274 -28.76 127.25 0.67
C GLU A 274 -29.81 126.33 1.28
N GLN A 275 -29.75 126.01 2.57
CA GLN A 275 -30.81 125.31 3.31
C GLN A 275 -32.04 126.21 3.57
N LYS A 276 -31.86 127.52 3.69
CA LYS A 276 -32.97 128.50 3.63
C LYS A 276 -33.61 128.54 2.24
N LEU A 277 -32.79 128.57 1.18
CA LEU A 277 -33.24 128.46 -0.21
C LEU A 277 -33.92 127.10 -0.51
N SER A 278 -33.41 126.02 0.10
CA SER A 278 -33.97 124.68 0.06
C SER A 278 -35.25 124.57 0.89
N ALA A 279 -35.42 125.33 1.97
CA ALA A 279 -36.69 125.42 2.69
C ALA A 279 -37.78 126.11 1.84
N GLU A 280 -37.42 127.14 1.06
CA GLU A 280 -38.29 127.78 0.06
C GLU A 280 -38.58 126.85 -1.13
N GLN A 281 -37.57 126.11 -1.63
CA GLN A 281 -37.75 125.09 -2.65
C GLN A 281 -38.56 123.89 -2.13
N LYS A 282 -38.42 123.50 -0.86
CA LYS A 282 -39.25 122.48 -0.21
C LYS A 282 -40.70 122.95 -0.07
N ALA A 283 -40.95 124.24 0.15
CA ALA A 283 -42.31 124.81 0.08
C ALA A 283 -42.88 124.76 -1.35
N ALA A 284 -42.05 125.03 -2.38
CA ALA A 284 -42.43 124.87 -3.78
C ALA A 284 -42.65 123.39 -4.18
N VAL A 285 -41.84 122.47 -3.66
CA VAL A 285 -42.01 121.03 -3.81
C VAL A 285 -43.27 120.56 -3.07
N VAL A 286 -43.62 121.10 -1.89
CA VAL A 286 -44.91 120.79 -1.23
C VAL A 286 -46.10 121.27 -2.08
N ARG A 287 -46.01 122.45 -2.70
CA ARG A 287 -47.04 122.97 -3.62
C ARG A 287 -47.17 122.10 -4.89
N LEU A 288 -46.05 121.79 -5.54
CA LEU A 288 -46.03 120.87 -6.68
C LEU A 288 -46.42 119.46 -6.28
N THR A 289 -46.14 119.02 -5.04
CA THR A 289 -46.58 117.73 -4.51
C THR A 289 -48.08 117.72 -4.26
N ALA A 290 -48.70 118.84 -3.91
CA ALA A 290 -50.15 118.97 -3.84
C ALA A 290 -50.81 118.94 -5.23
N GLU A 291 -50.19 119.57 -6.24
CA GLU A 291 -50.62 119.49 -7.65
C GLU A 291 -50.41 118.08 -8.23
N ILE A 292 -49.27 117.44 -7.92
CA ILE A 292 -49.00 116.02 -8.24
C ILE A 292 -49.96 115.11 -7.49
N ALA A 293 -50.39 115.42 -6.26
CA ALA A 293 -51.37 114.63 -5.54
C ALA A 293 -52.78 114.75 -6.18
N ALA A 294 -53.15 115.93 -6.69
CA ALA A 294 -54.39 116.11 -7.43
C ALA A 294 -54.37 115.35 -8.78
N ILE A 295 -53.28 115.46 -9.55
CA ILE A 295 -53.10 114.72 -10.80
C ILE A 295 -52.96 113.21 -10.54
N LYS A 296 -52.28 112.79 -9.47
CA LYS A 296 -52.23 111.38 -9.03
C LYS A 296 -53.59 110.87 -8.61
N LYS A 297 -54.48 111.69 -8.04
CA LYS A 297 -55.83 111.27 -7.69
C LYS A 297 -56.69 111.06 -8.94
N GLU A 298 -56.52 111.92 -9.95
CA GLU A 298 -57.13 111.77 -11.28
C GLU A 298 -56.58 110.54 -12.01
N MET A 299 -55.26 110.33 -11.99
CA MET A 299 -54.59 109.14 -12.56
C MET A 299 -54.86 107.87 -11.77
N ALA A 300 -55.01 107.92 -10.45
CA ALA A 300 -55.40 106.77 -9.64
C ALA A 300 -56.84 106.38 -9.94
N ARG A 301 -57.73 107.34 -10.18
CA ARG A 301 -59.10 107.04 -10.62
C ARG A 301 -59.13 106.40 -12.01
N LEU A 302 -58.33 106.88 -12.96
CA LEU A 302 -58.18 106.24 -14.28
C LEU A 302 -57.45 104.89 -14.19
N GLY A 303 -56.47 104.79 -13.29
CA GLY A 303 -55.68 103.62 -12.97
C GLY A 303 -56.53 102.51 -12.38
N ASP A 304 -57.34 102.79 -11.36
CA ASP A 304 -58.28 101.83 -10.76
C ASP A 304 -59.26 101.29 -11.82
N LEU A 305 -59.69 102.13 -12.76
CA LEU A 305 -60.60 101.75 -13.84
C LEU A 305 -59.91 100.83 -14.87
N LEU A 306 -58.63 101.08 -15.16
CA LEU A 306 -57.77 100.19 -15.94
C LEU A 306 -57.44 98.91 -15.17
N ASP A 307 -57.16 98.98 -13.87
CA ASP A 307 -56.82 97.85 -13.00
C ASP A 307 -58.00 96.87 -12.89
N ILE A 308 -59.24 97.37 -12.86
CA ILE A 308 -60.43 96.52 -12.92
C ILE A 308 -60.49 95.76 -14.26
N ARG A 309 -60.13 96.41 -15.38
CA ARG A 309 -60.08 95.76 -16.70
C ARG A 309 -58.92 94.76 -16.82
N ASP A 310 -57.75 95.11 -16.31
CA ASP A 310 -56.58 94.24 -16.29
C ASP A 310 -56.78 93.04 -15.36
N ARG A 311 -57.46 93.19 -14.23
CA ARG A 311 -57.83 92.07 -13.35
C ARG A 311 -58.77 91.09 -14.04
N GLN A 312 -59.75 91.58 -14.83
CA GLN A 312 -60.59 90.68 -15.64
C GLN A 312 -59.77 89.89 -16.68
N LEU A 313 -58.75 90.50 -17.29
CA LEU A 313 -57.86 89.81 -18.22
C LEU A 313 -56.90 88.84 -17.50
N LYS A 314 -56.40 89.21 -16.32
CA LYS A 314 -55.51 88.38 -15.50
C LYS A 314 -56.22 87.17 -14.91
N ASP A 315 -57.48 87.26 -14.47
CA ASP A 315 -58.22 86.12 -13.93
C ASP A 315 -58.47 85.04 -14.99
N GLN A 316 -58.77 85.44 -16.24
CA GLN A 316 -58.91 84.51 -17.36
C GLN A 316 -57.59 83.81 -17.70
N ASN A 317 -56.46 84.53 -17.62
CA ASN A 317 -55.15 83.96 -17.96
C ASN A 317 -54.55 83.13 -16.79
N ALA A 318 -54.85 83.48 -15.54
CA ALA A 318 -54.42 82.75 -14.35
C ALA A 318 -55.03 81.35 -14.28
N GLN A 319 -56.28 81.18 -14.75
CA GLN A 319 -56.88 79.84 -14.88
C GLN A 319 -56.12 78.94 -15.88
N ILE A 320 -55.54 79.51 -16.93
CA ILE A 320 -54.83 78.76 -17.99
C ILE A 320 -53.42 78.33 -17.54
N VAL A 321 -52.74 79.11 -16.69
CA VAL A 321 -51.35 78.82 -16.24
C VAL A 321 -51.29 77.96 -14.97
N ASP A 322 -52.25 78.10 -14.06
CA ASP A 322 -52.33 77.31 -12.82
C ASP A 322 -52.47 75.79 -13.07
N LEU A 323 -53.17 75.41 -14.14
CA LEU A 323 -53.26 74.02 -14.61
C LEU A 323 -51.91 73.47 -15.12
N GLY A 324 -51.09 74.30 -15.77
CA GLY A 324 -49.81 73.89 -16.38
C GLY A 324 -48.64 73.75 -15.38
N THR A 325 -48.65 74.52 -14.30
CA THR A 325 -47.54 74.53 -13.32
C THR A 325 -47.65 73.45 -12.25
N ARG A 326 -48.88 73.01 -11.90
CA ARG A 326 -49.10 71.91 -10.94
C ARG A 326 -48.63 70.56 -11.48
N LEU A 327 -48.77 70.31 -12.78
CA LEU A 327 -48.40 69.04 -13.42
C LEU A 327 -46.87 68.84 -13.52
N ASN A 328 -46.13 69.90 -13.85
CA ASN A 328 -44.68 69.82 -14.06
C ASN A 328 -43.86 69.75 -12.74
N ARG A 329 -44.42 70.21 -11.62
CA ARG A 329 -43.73 70.22 -10.32
C ARG A 329 -43.82 68.88 -9.57
N ALA A 330 -44.86 68.08 -9.82
CA ALA A 330 -44.99 66.75 -9.22
C ALA A 330 -44.10 65.68 -9.89
N LEU A 331 -43.79 65.84 -11.18
CA LEU A 331 -43.01 64.87 -11.97
C LEU A 331 -41.50 64.93 -11.66
N ALA A 332 -40.95 66.13 -11.40
CA ALA A 332 -39.53 66.31 -11.11
C ALA A 332 -39.10 65.72 -9.75
N SER A 333 -39.98 65.69 -8.75
CA SER A 333 -39.67 65.16 -7.42
C SER A 333 -39.66 63.62 -7.34
N LYS A 334 -40.30 62.91 -8.28
CA LYS A 334 -40.33 61.44 -8.29
C LYS A 334 -39.18 60.80 -9.08
N VAL A 335 -38.58 61.52 -10.02
CA VAL A 335 -37.45 61.04 -10.83
C VAL A 335 -36.12 61.00 -10.05
N GLU A 336 -35.96 61.85 -9.03
CA GLU A 336 -34.76 61.86 -8.19
C GLU A 336 -34.74 60.76 -7.11
N GLU A 337 -35.93 60.31 -6.66
CA GLU A 337 -36.11 59.26 -5.66
C GLU A 337 -35.87 57.84 -6.25
N LEU A 338 -36.30 57.60 -7.50
CA LEU A 338 -36.15 56.32 -8.20
C LEU A 338 -34.70 56.00 -8.65
N SER A 339 -33.83 57.01 -8.78
CA SER A 339 -32.42 56.83 -9.17
C SER A 339 -31.52 56.33 -8.02
N ARG A 340 -31.84 56.69 -6.76
CA ARG A 340 -31.09 56.24 -5.56
C ARG A 340 -31.36 54.77 -5.24
N TYR A 341 -32.61 54.32 -5.30
CA TYR A 341 -32.97 52.93 -5.00
C TYR A 341 -32.44 51.92 -6.02
N ARG A 342 -32.39 52.28 -7.32
CA ARG A 342 -31.81 51.43 -8.37
C ARG A 342 -30.34 51.11 -8.11
N SER A 343 -29.57 52.06 -7.58
CA SER A 343 -28.11 51.93 -7.41
C SER A 343 -27.72 51.06 -6.20
N GLU A 344 -28.50 51.07 -5.12
CA GLU A 344 -28.28 50.17 -3.97
C GLU A 344 -28.73 48.72 -4.25
N PHE A 345 -29.80 48.56 -5.03
CA PHE A 345 -30.38 47.25 -5.36
C PHE A 345 -29.45 46.41 -6.26
N PHE A 346 -28.90 47.00 -7.33
CA PHE A 346 -27.97 46.31 -8.23
C PHE A 346 -26.61 46.00 -7.57
N GLY A 347 -26.17 46.82 -6.61
CA GLY A 347 -24.95 46.59 -5.85
C GLY A 347 -24.99 45.27 -5.05
N LYS A 348 -26.09 45.04 -4.32
CA LYS A 348 -26.26 43.84 -3.47
C LYS A 348 -26.45 42.55 -4.29
N LEU A 349 -27.14 42.62 -5.42
CA LEU A 349 -27.34 41.47 -6.30
C LEU A 349 -26.05 41.07 -7.04
N ARG A 350 -25.21 42.05 -7.40
CA ARG A 350 -23.87 41.80 -7.98
C ARG A 350 -22.95 41.08 -7.00
N GLU A 351 -23.02 41.43 -5.71
CA GLU A 351 -22.18 40.84 -4.65
C GLU A 351 -22.57 39.37 -4.38
N ALA A 352 -23.86 39.05 -4.40
CA ALA A 352 -24.37 37.68 -4.21
C ALA A 352 -24.08 36.70 -5.36
N LEU A 353 -23.75 37.22 -6.56
CA LEU A 353 -23.46 36.46 -7.78
C LEU A 353 -21.99 36.55 -8.22
N ALA A 354 -21.14 37.21 -7.44
CA ALA A 354 -19.71 37.31 -7.70
C ALA A 354 -19.00 35.97 -7.40
N GLY A 355 -18.19 35.48 -8.34
CA GLY A 355 -17.29 34.33 -8.14
C GLY A 355 -17.63 33.02 -8.86
N ARG A 356 -18.69 32.96 -9.68
CA ARG A 356 -18.95 31.80 -10.58
C ARG A 356 -18.35 32.04 -11.96
N ARG A 357 -17.79 30.99 -12.58
CA ARG A 357 -17.19 31.04 -13.92
C ARG A 357 -18.23 31.04 -15.05
N ASP A 358 -19.49 30.76 -14.73
CA ASP A 358 -20.53 30.42 -15.72
C ASP A 358 -21.54 31.57 -15.99
N VAL A 359 -21.41 32.71 -15.29
CA VAL A 359 -22.24 33.92 -15.47
C VAL A 359 -21.37 35.15 -15.61
N THR A 360 -21.60 35.95 -16.65
CA THR A 360 -20.88 37.23 -16.85
C THR A 360 -21.81 38.40 -16.53
N ILE A 361 -21.36 39.34 -15.71
CA ILE A 361 -22.13 40.55 -15.35
C ILE A 361 -21.69 41.68 -16.28
N VAL A 362 -22.62 42.23 -17.07
CA VAL A 362 -22.37 43.36 -17.98
C VAL A 362 -23.34 44.48 -17.64
N GLY A 363 -22.85 45.52 -16.95
CA GLY A 363 -23.69 46.62 -16.47
C GLY A 363 -24.71 46.14 -15.44
N ASP A 364 -25.99 46.26 -15.78
CA ASP A 364 -27.16 45.85 -14.99
C ASP A 364 -27.77 44.50 -15.43
N ARG A 365 -27.01 43.71 -16.22
CA ARG A 365 -27.49 42.46 -16.83
C ARG A 365 -26.62 41.26 -16.45
N PHE A 366 -27.28 40.14 -16.21
CA PHE A 366 -26.66 38.83 -16.02
C PHE A 366 -26.71 38.06 -17.34
N VAL A 367 -25.54 37.75 -17.89
CA VAL A 367 -25.41 37.10 -19.19
C VAL A 367 -25.03 35.64 -19.01
N PHE A 368 -25.89 34.75 -19.49
CA PHE A 368 -25.68 33.31 -19.56
C PHE A 368 -25.39 32.92 -21.01
N GLN A 369 -24.32 32.17 -21.25
CA GLN A 369 -24.03 31.66 -22.59
C GLN A 369 -25.05 30.58 -22.95
N SER A 370 -25.61 30.64 -24.17
CA SER A 370 -26.69 29.73 -24.56
C SER A 370 -26.27 28.26 -24.56
N GLU A 371 -25.00 27.94 -24.78
CA GLU A 371 -24.50 26.55 -24.85
C GLU A 371 -24.48 25.83 -23.50
N VAL A 372 -24.42 26.61 -22.42
CA VAL A 372 -24.49 26.10 -21.05
C VAL A 372 -25.94 25.73 -20.72
N LEU A 373 -26.90 26.50 -21.23
CA LEU A 373 -28.32 26.33 -20.94
C LEU A 373 -29.04 25.40 -21.93
N PHE A 374 -28.64 25.40 -23.20
CA PHE A 374 -29.37 24.77 -24.30
C PHE A 374 -28.44 24.01 -25.23
N ASP A 375 -28.96 22.97 -25.86
CA ASP A 375 -28.31 22.37 -27.02
C ASP A 375 -28.42 23.27 -28.27
N ALA A 376 -27.54 23.00 -29.24
CA ALA A 376 -27.49 23.77 -30.48
C ALA A 376 -28.85 23.71 -31.21
N ALA A 377 -29.36 24.88 -31.63
CA ALA A 377 -30.65 25.05 -32.31
C ALA A 377 -31.90 24.54 -31.55
N GLN A 378 -31.78 24.28 -30.25
CA GLN A 378 -32.92 23.88 -29.39
C GLN A 378 -33.24 24.94 -28.33
N ALA A 379 -34.49 24.92 -27.86
CA ALA A 379 -34.97 25.75 -26.74
C ALA A 379 -35.33 24.93 -25.48
N ALA A 380 -35.09 23.61 -25.49
CA ALA A 380 -35.17 22.78 -24.30
C ALA A 380 -33.91 22.99 -23.45
N LEU A 381 -34.10 23.21 -22.14
CA LEU A 381 -32.99 23.37 -21.22
C LEU A 381 -32.30 22.03 -20.97
N ARG A 382 -30.97 22.08 -20.85
CA ARG A 382 -30.15 20.96 -20.37
C ARG A 382 -30.35 20.82 -18.85
N GLU A 383 -30.15 19.63 -18.32
CA GLU A 383 -30.30 19.36 -16.88
C GLU A 383 -29.38 20.25 -16.04
N GLU A 384 -28.14 20.47 -16.50
CA GLU A 384 -27.19 21.39 -15.84
C GLU A 384 -27.66 22.85 -15.90
N GLY A 385 -28.26 23.26 -17.02
CA GLY A 385 -28.80 24.60 -17.20
C GLY A 385 -30.02 24.88 -16.31
N GLU A 386 -30.88 23.88 -16.13
CA GLU A 386 -32.03 23.95 -15.22
C GLU A 386 -31.58 24.09 -13.76
N GLN A 387 -30.59 23.33 -13.32
CA GLN A 387 -30.01 23.46 -11.97
C GLN A 387 -29.39 24.84 -11.73
N GLN A 388 -28.68 25.40 -12.72
CA GLN A 388 -28.11 26.76 -12.63
C GLN A 388 -29.18 27.84 -12.50
N LEU A 389 -30.28 27.72 -13.25
CA LEU A 389 -31.41 28.65 -13.17
C LEU A 389 -32.18 28.50 -11.86
N ALA A 390 -32.30 27.28 -11.32
CA ALA A 390 -32.89 27.03 -10.01
C ALA A 390 -32.09 27.68 -8.87
N ASP A 391 -30.76 27.58 -8.91
CA ASP A 391 -29.86 28.28 -7.98
C ASP A 391 -30.02 29.81 -8.06
N PHE A 392 -30.08 30.35 -9.28
CA PHE A 392 -30.30 31.77 -9.52
C PHE A 392 -31.65 32.23 -8.95
N ALA A 393 -32.72 31.48 -9.23
CA ALA A 393 -34.06 31.76 -8.73
C ALA A 393 -34.13 31.77 -7.19
N ARG A 394 -33.45 30.82 -6.53
CA ARG A 394 -33.38 30.77 -5.06
C ARG A 394 -32.76 32.04 -4.47
N ARG A 395 -31.61 32.47 -4.99
CA ARG A 395 -30.93 33.68 -4.52
C ARG A 395 -31.71 34.95 -4.85
N LEU A 396 -32.32 35.00 -6.04
CA LEU A 396 -33.17 36.10 -6.41
C LEU A 396 -34.33 36.24 -5.42
N ARG A 397 -34.96 35.13 -4.99
CA ARG A 397 -36.01 35.16 -3.96
C ARG A 397 -35.54 35.76 -2.64
N GLU A 398 -34.40 35.31 -2.11
CA GLU A 398 -33.80 35.83 -0.86
C GLU A 398 -33.60 37.35 -0.90
N ILE A 399 -33.27 37.89 -2.07
CA ILE A 399 -33.08 39.33 -2.27
C ILE A 399 -34.43 40.03 -2.41
N THR A 400 -35.38 39.43 -3.14
CA THR A 400 -36.69 40.04 -3.41
C THR A 400 -37.59 40.14 -2.18
N GLU A 401 -37.42 39.28 -1.17
CA GLU A 401 -38.15 39.39 0.11
C GLU A 401 -37.86 40.70 0.86
N ARG A 402 -36.72 41.34 0.56
CA ARG A 402 -36.31 42.61 1.18
C ARG A 402 -36.74 43.83 0.37
N ILE A 403 -37.40 43.62 -0.78
CA ILE A 403 -37.88 44.70 -1.64
C ILE A 403 -39.28 45.13 -1.16
N PRO A 404 -39.50 46.41 -0.85
CA PRO A 404 -40.82 46.95 -0.53
C PRO A 404 -41.84 46.69 -1.64
N SER A 405 -43.09 46.41 -1.27
CA SER A 405 -44.16 46.05 -2.23
C SER A 405 -44.54 47.17 -3.20
N ASP A 406 -44.17 48.42 -2.91
CA ASP A 406 -44.39 49.62 -3.73
C ASP A 406 -43.37 49.77 -4.88
N VAL A 407 -42.33 48.93 -4.93
CA VAL A 407 -41.40 48.90 -6.06
C VAL A 407 -41.89 47.91 -7.12
N ASP A 408 -42.30 48.43 -8.28
CA ASP A 408 -42.77 47.62 -9.41
C ASP A 408 -41.61 47.07 -10.26
N TRP A 409 -40.69 46.32 -9.63
CA TRP A 409 -39.61 45.63 -10.33
C TRP A 409 -40.13 44.47 -11.19
N VAL A 410 -39.45 44.22 -12.30
CA VAL A 410 -39.72 43.13 -13.25
C VAL A 410 -38.38 42.58 -13.72
N LEU A 411 -38.23 41.26 -13.71
CA LEU A 411 -37.11 40.55 -14.30
C LEU A 411 -37.42 40.26 -15.78
N GLN A 412 -36.70 40.93 -16.67
CA GLN A 412 -36.77 40.71 -18.10
C GLN A 412 -35.66 39.74 -18.54
N ILE A 413 -36.08 38.67 -19.21
CA ILE A 413 -35.25 37.63 -19.81
C ILE A 413 -35.19 37.90 -21.31
N ASP A 414 -34.02 38.29 -21.77
CA ASP A 414 -33.74 38.63 -23.16
C ASP A 414 -32.98 37.48 -23.83
N GLY A 415 -33.59 36.81 -24.80
CA GLY A 415 -32.96 35.79 -25.61
C GLY A 415 -32.27 36.38 -26.83
N HIS A 416 -31.08 35.89 -27.16
CA HIS A 416 -30.31 36.32 -28.33
C HIS A 416 -29.73 35.15 -29.11
N THR A 417 -29.64 35.30 -30.42
CA THR A 417 -28.96 34.37 -31.33
C THR A 417 -27.71 35.02 -31.93
N ASP A 418 -26.92 34.23 -32.64
CA ASP A 418 -25.92 34.78 -33.56
C ASP A 418 -26.57 35.11 -34.92
N ALA A 419 -25.77 35.66 -35.83
CA ALA A 419 -26.20 36.08 -37.16
C ALA A 419 -26.42 34.92 -38.16
N ILE A 420 -26.21 33.65 -37.78
CA ILE A 420 -26.53 32.51 -38.64
C ILE A 420 -28.06 32.35 -38.64
N PRO A 421 -28.73 32.41 -39.80
CA PRO A 421 -30.17 32.18 -39.86
C PRO A 421 -30.53 30.74 -39.49
N ILE A 422 -31.46 30.55 -38.54
CA ILE A 422 -32.10 29.26 -38.28
C ILE A 422 -33.39 29.12 -39.10
N ASN A 423 -33.59 27.95 -39.70
CA ASN A 423 -34.85 27.56 -40.34
C ASN A 423 -35.07 26.05 -40.16
N THR A 424 -35.56 25.67 -38.99
CA THR A 424 -35.96 24.29 -38.69
C THR A 424 -37.49 24.17 -38.67
N PRO A 425 -38.08 22.96 -38.71
CA PRO A 425 -39.51 22.79 -38.53
C PRO A 425 -40.04 23.37 -37.20
N GLN A 426 -39.18 23.42 -36.17
CA GLN A 426 -39.54 23.92 -34.84
C GLN A 426 -39.35 25.44 -34.69
N PHE A 427 -38.36 26.02 -35.35
CA PHE A 427 -38.07 27.46 -35.31
C PHE A 427 -37.78 27.98 -36.72
N ARG A 428 -38.71 28.77 -37.27
CA ARG A 428 -38.64 29.32 -38.64
C ARG A 428 -37.71 30.53 -38.74
N SER A 429 -37.34 31.12 -37.61
CA SER A 429 -36.45 32.28 -37.54
C SER A 429 -35.73 32.38 -36.21
N ASN A 430 -34.68 33.20 -36.18
CA ASN A 430 -33.96 33.53 -34.95
C ASN A 430 -34.84 34.26 -33.91
N TRP A 431 -35.90 34.94 -34.35
CA TRP A 431 -36.91 35.53 -33.47
C TRP A 431 -37.65 34.45 -32.67
N GLU A 432 -38.06 33.38 -33.34
CA GLU A 432 -38.74 32.26 -32.68
C GLU A 432 -37.80 31.54 -31.71
N LEU A 433 -36.57 31.23 -32.13
CA LEU A 433 -35.59 30.56 -31.27
C LEU A 433 -35.24 31.38 -30.03
N SER A 434 -34.91 32.67 -30.21
CA SER A 434 -34.55 33.55 -29.09
C SER A 434 -35.70 33.74 -28.11
N THR A 435 -36.92 33.94 -28.61
CA THR A 435 -38.13 34.07 -27.77
C THR A 435 -38.44 32.77 -27.05
N ALA A 436 -38.37 31.63 -27.74
CA ALA A 436 -38.63 30.32 -27.14
C ALA A 436 -37.63 30.01 -26.01
N ARG A 437 -36.34 30.31 -26.21
CA ARG A 437 -35.32 30.16 -25.15
C ARG A 437 -35.57 31.07 -23.96
N ALA A 438 -35.94 32.34 -24.20
CA ALA A 438 -36.31 33.25 -23.12
C ALA A 438 -37.52 32.74 -22.31
N ILE A 439 -38.55 32.21 -23.00
CA ILE A 439 -39.72 31.61 -22.36
C ILE A 439 -39.35 30.35 -21.56
N ALA A 440 -38.44 29.51 -22.07
CA ALA A 440 -37.97 28.32 -21.34
C ALA A 440 -37.31 28.70 -20.01
N VAL A 441 -36.47 29.74 -20.00
CA VAL A 441 -35.89 30.29 -18.77
C VAL A 441 -36.97 30.83 -17.84
N VAL A 442 -37.93 31.61 -18.35
CA VAL A 442 -39.06 32.12 -17.54
C VAL A 442 -39.80 30.99 -16.83
N ARG A 443 -40.11 29.89 -17.53
CA ARG A 443 -40.81 28.74 -16.95
C ARG A 443 -40.03 28.09 -15.81
N VAL A 444 -38.71 27.99 -15.93
CA VAL A 444 -37.87 27.45 -14.85
C VAL A 444 -37.81 28.40 -13.66
N LEU A 445 -37.71 29.71 -13.89
CA LEU A 445 -37.74 30.69 -12.80
C LEU A 445 -39.10 30.71 -12.08
N GLU A 446 -40.19 30.59 -12.82
CA GLU A 446 -41.56 30.45 -12.29
C GLU A 446 -41.70 29.17 -11.46
N ALA A 447 -41.26 28.02 -12.00
CA ALA A 447 -41.27 26.75 -11.27
C ALA A 447 -40.42 26.81 -9.98
N ASN A 448 -39.37 27.64 -9.97
CA ASN A 448 -38.55 27.91 -8.81
C ASN A 448 -39.02 29.13 -7.99
N GLY A 449 -40.31 29.51 -8.12
CA GLY A 449 -41.01 30.41 -7.20
C GLY A 449 -40.83 31.90 -7.42
N ILE A 450 -40.32 32.34 -8.58
CA ILE A 450 -40.39 33.75 -8.97
C ILE A 450 -41.81 34.07 -9.46
N PRO A 451 -42.48 35.12 -8.94
CA PRO A 451 -43.86 35.43 -9.33
C PRO A 451 -43.99 35.69 -10.85
N PRO A 452 -44.99 35.09 -11.54
CA PRO A 452 -45.16 35.25 -12.98
C PRO A 452 -45.36 36.70 -13.43
N ASN A 453 -46.02 37.51 -12.59
CA ASN A 453 -46.24 38.94 -12.85
C ASN A 453 -44.95 39.78 -12.79
N ARG A 454 -43.85 39.21 -12.28
CA ARG A 454 -42.52 39.82 -12.23
C ARG A 454 -41.61 39.32 -13.34
N LEU A 455 -42.08 38.46 -14.25
CA LEU A 455 -41.27 37.87 -15.33
C LEU A 455 -41.72 38.40 -16.69
N VAL A 456 -40.75 38.77 -17.53
CA VAL A 456 -40.98 39.15 -18.92
C VAL A 456 -39.97 38.41 -19.80
N ALA A 457 -40.42 37.75 -20.86
CA ALA A 457 -39.54 37.19 -21.88
C ALA A 457 -39.57 38.05 -23.14
N ALA A 458 -38.41 38.30 -23.74
CA ALA A 458 -38.27 38.93 -25.04
C ALA A 458 -37.18 38.22 -25.86
N GLY A 459 -37.45 37.93 -27.13
CA GLY A 459 -36.42 37.56 -28.09
C GLY A 459 -35.90 38.80 -28.80
N HIS A 460 -34.60 38.87 -29.08
CA HIS A 460 -33.99 39.94 -29.89
C HIS A 460 -33.31 39.40 -31.15
N ALA A 461 -33.42 38.11 -31.41
CA ALA A 461 -32.74 37.44 -32.53
C ALA A 461 -31.25 37.83 -32.60
N GLU A 462 -30.71 38.00 -33.81
CA GLU A 462 -29.35 38.45 -34.07
C GLU A 462 -29.15 39.97 -33.94
N HIS A 463 -30.23 40.74 -33.81
CA HIS A 463 -30.22 42.19 -34.01
C HIS A 463 -29.60 42.99 -32.86
N LYS A 464 -29.23 42.32 -31.76
CA LYS A 464 -28.50 42.92 -30.63
C LYS A 464 -27.26 42.08 -30.31
N PRO A 465 -26.20 42.11 -31.13
CA PRO A 465 -24.95 41.42 -30.82
C PRO A 465 -24.27 42.07 -29.62
N LEU A 466 -23.72 41.26 -28.72
CA LEU A 466 -22.90 41.73 -27.60
C LEU A 466 -21.51 42.15 -28.07
N VAL A 467 -20.94 41.39 -29.02
CA VAL A 467 -19.67 41.70 -29.67
C VAL A 467 -19.82 41.64 -31.18
N PRO A 468 -19.27 42.62 -31.92
CA PRO A 468 -19.20 42.53 -33.37
C PRO A 468 -18.18 41.46 -33.78
N GLY A 469 -18.54 40.59 -34.73
CA GLY A 469 -17.64 39.56 -35.23
C GLY A 469 -18.38 38.38 -35.85
N THR A 470 -17.73 37.70 -36.78
CA THR A 470 -18.27 36.53 -37.50
C THR A 470 -17.52 35.24 -37.17
N ASP A 471 -16.53 35.26 -36.28
CA ASP A 471 -15.81 34.07 -35.83
C ASP A 471 -16.63 33.24 -34.81
N ALA A 472 -16.18 32.00 -34.55
CA ALA A 472 -16.91 31.10 -33.66
C ALA A 472 -17.03 31.67 -32.22
N ALA A 473 -15.98 32.35 -31.74
CA ALA A 473 -15.95 32.95 -30.41
C ALA A 473 -16.97 34.12 -30.26
N SER A 474 -17.08 35.01 -31.27
CA SER A 474 -18.06 36.10 -31.23
C SER A 474 -19.48 35.57 -31.35
N ARG A 475 -19.71 34.55 -32.20
CA ARG A 475 -21.04 33.91 -32.32
C ARG A 475 -21.47 33.27 -31.00
N ALA A 476 -20.57 32.56 -30.31
CA ALA A 476 -20.87 31.97 -29.00
C ALA A 476 -21.23 33.02 -27.95
N LYS A 477 -20.53 34.16 -27.92
CA LYS A 477 -20.87 35.29 -27.04
C LYS A 477 -22.20 35.96 -27.40
N ASN A 478 -22.56 35.99 -28.68
CA ASN A 478 -23.81 36.59 -29.15
C ASN A 478 -25.03 35.69 -28.88
N ARG A 479 -24.86 34.36 -28.89
CA ARG A 479 -25.85 33.38 -28.41
C ARG A 479 -25.90 33.37 -26.89
N ARG A 480 -26.79 34.17 -26.29
CA ARG A 480 -26.89 34.31 -24.83
C ARG A 480 -28.32 34.53 -24.35
N ILE A 481 -28.51 34.34 -23.06
CA ILE A 481 -29.68 34.85 -22.33
C ILE A 481 -29.20 35.95 -21.41
N GLU A 482 -29.77 37.15 -21.54
CA GLU A 482 -29.55 38.25 -20.61
C GLU A 482 -30.73 38.34 -19.64
N LEU A 483 -30.46 38.46 -18.35
CA LEU A 483 -31.47 38.72 -17.34
C LEU A 483 -31.21 40.11 -16.77
N LYS A 484 -32.20 41.00 -16.82
CA LYS A 484 -32.10 42.37 -16.31
C LYS A 484 -33.32 42.72 -15.48
N LEU A 485 -33.11 43.57 -14.48
CA LEU A 485 -34.20 44.11 -13.67
C LEU A 485 -34.63 45.46 -14.24
N THR A 486 -35.91 45.60 -14.57
CA THR A 486 -36.56 46.83 -15.05
C THR A 486 -37.70 47.21 -14.13
N SER A 487 -38.17 48.45 -14.20
CA SER A 487 -39.50 48.82 -13.69
C SER A 487 -40.51 48.74 -14.83
N ARG A 488 -41.77 48.48 -14.50
CA ARG A 488 -42.87 48.57 -15.47
C ARG A 488 -43.38 49.99 -15.66
#